data_AF-X1TSA9-F1
#
_entry.id   AF-X1TSA9-F1
#
_cell.length_a   1.000
_cell.length_b   1.000
_cell.length_c   1.000
_cell.angle_alpha   90.00
_cell.angle_beta   90.00
_cell.angle_gamma   90.00
#
_symmetry.space_group_name_H-M   'P 1'
#
loop_
_entity.id
_entity.type
_entity.pdbx_description
1 polymer ?
#
loop_
_entity_poly.entity_id
_entity_poly.type
_entity_poly.pdbx_seq_one_letter_code
_entity_poly.pdbx_strand_id
1 'polypeptide(L)'
;MAKFQPWLKMWVEWLDDIKMLDLSLAEQGAWWRLVTLTKKCAADGALVKDNGAPLSLDEIASTLRIKTKADRKVFDAMIRKMTVQGSLHWDSNALVVTHFAERQAKTTSETPEAVRDRVRRYREHKAVTEKAVQEKEPVSAPPLPSPLNKDIYTEAEGNGRNSVTSEPALAKISKLYEENFGILTSNLAEKFKFFVENYRGPVEWIDLAFAE
;
A
#
# COMPACT_ATOMS: atom_id res chain seq x y z
N MET A 1 5.07 -12.44 -9.00
CA MET A 1 3.96 -12.46 -8.03
C MET A 1 3.96 -11.14 -7.28
N ALA A 2 2.80 -10.46 -7.21
CA ALA A 2 2.69 -9.21 -6.46
C ALA A 2 2.95 -9.47 -4.96
N LYS A 3 3.76 -8.63 -4.31
CA LYS A 3 3.94 -8.69 -2.85
C LYS A 3 2.61 -8.28 -2.22
N PHE A 4 1.96 -9.21 -1.53
CA PHE A 4 0.77 -8.91 -0.76
C PHE A 4 1.13 -7.88 0.32
N GLN A 5 0.41 -6.77 0.34
CA GLN A 5 0.57 -5.75 1.36
C GLN A 5 -0.01 -6.30 2.68
N PRO A 6 0.77 -6.39 3.78
CA PRO A 6 0.32 -7.02 5.03
C PRO A 6 -0.96 -6.40 5.60
N TRP A 7 -1.16 -5.09 5.42
CA TRP A 7 -2.38 -4.41 5.82
C TRP A 7 -3.59 -4.89 5.01
N LEU A 8 -3.46 -5.00 3.68
CA LEU A 8 -4.54 -5.42 2.80
C LEU A 8 -4.98 -6.86 3.06
N LYS A 9 -4.04 -7.75 3.40
CA LYS A 9 -4.35 -9.13 3.82
C LYS A 9 -5.32 -9.16 5.00
N MET A 10 -5.06 -8.35 6.02
CA MET A 10 -5.91 -8.26 7.21
C MET A 10 -7.32 -7.75 6.86
N TRP A 11 -7.42 -6.76 5.97
CA TRP A 11 -8.72 -6.25 5.51
C TRP A 11 -9.54 -7.30 4.75
N VAL A 12 -8.90 -8.06 3.87
CA VAL A 12 -9.57 -9.11 3.07
C VAL A 12 -10.03 -10.25 3.96
N GLU A 13 -9.16 -10.74 4.86
CA GLU A 13 -9.54 -11.79 5.81
C GLU A 13 -10.74 -11.41 6.69
N TRP A 14 -10.93 -10.11 6.94
CA TRP A 14 -12.04 -9.61 7.75
C TRP A 14 -13.33 -9.38 6.97
N LEU A 15 -13.27 -9.21 5.64
CA LEU A 15 -14.48 -9.17 4.81
C LEU A 15 -15.18 -10.53 4.80
N ASP A 16 -14.41 -11.61 4.87
CA ASP A 16 -14.90 -12.98 4.84
C ASP A 16 -15.13 -13.58 6.25
N ASP A 17 -14.72 -12.90 7.32
CA ASP A 17 -14.90 -13.37 8.70
C ASP A 17 -16.36 -13.16 9.14
N ILE A 18 -17.11 -14.26 9.28
CA ILE A 18 -18.51 -14.27 9.74
C ILE A 18 -18.68 -13.48 11.05
N LYS A 19 -17.67 -13.49 11.93
CA LYS A 19 -17.71 -12.78 13.21
C LYS A 19 -17.83 -11.26 13.04
N MET A 20 -17.30 -10.73 11.93
CA MET A 20 -17.35 -9.30 11.62
C MET A 20 -18.73 -8.86 11.14
N LEU A 21 -19.55 -9.78 10.60
CA LEU A 21 -20.91 -9.49 10.12
C LEU A 21 -21.87 -9.13 11.27
N ASP A 22 -21.62 -9.64 12.47
CA ASP A 22 -22.42 -9.35 13.68
C ASP A 22 -22.08 -7.99 14.33
N LEU A 23 -21.04 -7.32 13.85
CA LEU A 23 -20.60 -6.02 14.32
C LEU A 23 -21.14 -4.89 13.43
N SER A 24 -21.66 -3.85 14.06
CA SER A 24 -21.89 -2.56 13.39
C SER A 24 -20.57 -1.93 12.93
N LEU A 25 -20.62 -1.03 11.96
CA LEU A 25 -19.42 -0.37 11.44
C LEU A 25 -18.59 0.33 12.54
N ALA A 26 -19.25 0.91 13.54
CA ALA A 26 -18.57 1.54 14.67
C ALA A 26 -17.88 0.50 15.59
N GLU A 27 -18.52 -0.65 15.82
CA GLU A 27 -17.92 -1.77 16.56
C GLU A 27 -16.74 -2.37 15.79
N GLN A 28 -16.84 -2.53 14.46
CA GLN A 28 -15.74 -2.98 13.62
C GLN A 28 -14.54 -2.02 13.71
N GLY A 29 -14.78 -0.71 13.62
CA GLY A 29 -13.75 0.29 13.81
C GLY A 29 -13.08 0.24 15.20
N ALA A 30 -13.87 0.00 16.26
CA ALA A 30 -13.36 -0.17 17.61
C ALA A 30 -12.50 -1.46 17.74
N TRP A 31 -12.95 -2.56 17.14
CA TRP A 31 -12.21 -3.82 17.09
C TRP A 31 -10.85 -3.64 16.39
N TRP A 32 -10.80 -2.96 15.25
CA TRP A 32 -9.56 -2.72 14.52
C TRP A 32 -8.55 -1.91 15.33
N ARG A 33 -9.03 -0.89 16.04
CA ARG A 33 -8.20 -0.09 16.94
C ARG A 33 -7.63 -0.94 18.08
N LEU A 34 -8.44 -1.85 18.64
CA LEU A 34 -7.99 -2.78 19.68
C LEU A 34 -6.92 -3.76 19.19
N VAL A 35 -7.12 -4.38 18.02
CA VAL A 35 -6.14 -5.29 17.40
C VAL A 35 -4.82 -4.56 17.09
N THR A 36 -4.92 -3.31 16.62
CA THR A 36 -3.73 -2.46 16.39
C THR A 36 -3.00 -2.14 17.69
N LEU A 37 -3.73 -1.82 18.76
CA LEU A 37 -3.14 -1.61 20.09
C LEU A 37 -2.46 -2.89 20.60
N THR A 38 -3.08 -4.04 20.39
CA THR A 38 -2.54 -5.35 20.77
C THR A 38 -1.18 -5.60 20.12
N LYS A 39 -1.03 -5.25 18.83
CA LYS A 39 0.25 -5.33 18.13
C LYS A 39 1.33 -4.45 18.78
N LYS A 40 0.93 -3.30 19.31
CA LYS A 40 1.84 -2.35 19.96
C LYS A 40 2.32 -2.85 21.33
N CYS A 41 1.48 -3.57 22.08
CA CYS A 41 1.83 -4.13 23.40
C CYS A 41 2.92 -5.23 23.33
N ALA A 42 3.20 -5.79 22.15
CA ALA A 42 4.27 -6.77 21.91
C ALA A 42 4.24 -8.01 22.84
N ALA A 43 3.08 -8.35 23.40
CA ALA A 43 2.89 -9.46 24.33
C ALA A 43 1.96 -10.54 23.76
N ASP A 44 2.23 -10.99 22.52
CA ASP A 44 1.57 -12.13 21.86
C ASP A 44 0.03 -12.14 21.86
N GLY A 45 -0.60 -10.96 21.90
CA GLY A 45 -2.06 -10.84 21.93
C GLY A 45 -2.61 -10.24 23.22
N ALA A 46 -1.81 -10.16 24.28
CA ALA A 46 -2.21 -9.58 25.55
C ALA A 46 -2.07 -8.06 25.56
N LEU A 47 -3.09 -7.38 26.07
CA LEU A 47 -3.12 -5.93 26.27
C LEU A 47 -2.48 -5.60 27.63
N VAL A 48 -1.16 -5.48 27.62
CA VAL A 48 -0.34 -5.14 28.79
C VAL A 48 0.45 -3.86 28.56
N LYS A 49 0.86 -3.22 29.66
CA LYS A 49 1.79 -2.10 29.69
C LYS A 49 3.23 -2.57 29.47
N ASP A 50 4.14 -1.63 29.24
CA ASP A 50 5.58 -1.92 29.09
C ASP A 50 6.20 -2.61 30.31
N ASN A 51 5.61 -2.42 31.50
CA ASN A 51 6.03 -3.09 32.73
C ASN A 51 5.39 -4.47 32.95
N GLY A 52 4.64 -4.98 31.96
CA GLY A 52 3.94 -6.27 32.02
C GLY A 52 2.61 -6.25 32.78
N ALA A 53 2.20 -5.13 33.37
CA ALA A 53 0.92 -5.05 34.07
C ALA A 53 -0.26 -5.02 33.07
N PRO A 54 -1.39 -5.68 33.36
CA PRO A 54 -2.57 -5.65 32.49
C PRO A 54 -3.13 -4.24 32.35
N LEU A 55 -3.56 -3.88 31.14
CA LEU A 55 -4.28 -2.64 30.89
C LEU A 55 -5.76 -2.78 31.32
N SER A 56 -6.25 -1.81 32.08
CA SER A 56 -7.68 -1.75 32.39
C SER A 56 -8.51 -1.34 31.18
N LEU A 57 -9.82 -1.65 31.17
CA LEU A 57 -10.71 -1.21 30.08
C LEU A 57 -10.74 0.31 29.91
N ASP A 58 -10.61 1.07 30.99
CA ASP A 58 -10.56 2.53 30.94
C ASP A 58 -9.25 3.05 30.33
N GLU A 59 -8.13 2.40 30.64
CA GLU A 59 -6.83 2.71 30.03
C GLU A 59 -6.81 2.37 28.54
N ILE A 60 -7.40 1.23 28.17
CA ILE A 60 -7.57 0.82 26.76
C ILE A 60 -8.43 1.87 26.05
N ALA A 61 -9.62 2.19 26.58
CA ALA A 61 -10.52 3.17 25.99
C ALA A 61 -9.86 4.54 25.82
N SER A 62 -9.13 5.00 26.83
CA SER A 62 -8.35 6.24 26.78
C SER A 62 -7.28 6.21 25.68
N THR A 63 -6.53 5.10 25.59
CA THR A 63 -5.49 4.89 24.56
C THR A 63 -6.07 4.89 23.14
N LEU A 64 -7.26 4.31 22.96
CA LEU A 64 -7.99 4.30 21.69
C LEU A 64 -8.71 5.63 21.38
N ARG A 65 -8.55 6.64 22.25
CA ARG A 65 -9.17 7.97 22.18
C ARG A 65 -10.69 7.93 22.17
N ILE A 66 -11.28 6.98 22.90
CA ILE A 66 -12.72 6.89 23.12
C ILE A 66 -13.09 7.90 24.21
N LYS A 67 -13.59 9.07 23.80
CA LYS A 67 -13.88 10.19 24.71
C LYS A 67 -15.34 10.31 25.11
N THR A 68 -16.25 9.93 24.21
CA THR A 68 -17.69 10.13 24.46
C THR A 68 -18.31 8.90 25.12
N LYS A 69 -19.39 9.11 25.88
CA LYS A 69 -20.16 8.02 26.48
C LYS A 69 -20.78 7.10 25.41
N ALA A 70 -21.13 7.65 24.25
CA ALA A 70 -21.67 6.88 23.14
C ALA A 70 -20.63 5.94 22.56
N ASP A 71 -19.43 6.44 22.26
CA ASP A 71 -18.30 5.63 21.77
C ASP A 71 -17.91 4.56 22.79
N ARG A 72 -17.98 4.88 24.09
CA ARG A 72 -17.70 3.90 25.15
C ARG A 72 -18.72 2.76 25.14
N LYS A 73 -20.01 3.04 24.96
CA LYS A 73 -21.04 2.00 24.83
C LYS A 73 -20.78 1.08 23.62
N VAL A 74 -20.37 1.65 22.49
CA VAL A 74 -19.98 0.89 21.28
C VAL A 74 -18.79 -0.01 21.57
N PHE A 75 -17.76 0.54 22.23
CA PHE A 75 -16.58 -0.23 22.63
C PHE A 75 -16.93 -1.38 23.57
N ASP A 76 -17.70 -1.13 24.62
CA ASP A 76 -18.10 -2.17 25.57
C ASP A 76 -18.98 -3.25 24.91
N ALA A 77 -19.84 -2.86 23.96
CA ALA A 77 -20.65 -3.79 23.16
C ALA A 77 -19.77 -4.69 22.27
N MET A 78 -18.80 -4.09 21.59
CA MET A 78 -17.80 -4.83 20.80
C MET A 78 -17.03 -5.83 21.66
N ILE A 79 -16.53 -5.43 22.83
CA ILE A 79 -15.80 -6.32 23.75
C ILE A 79 -16.67 -7.52 24.14
N ARG A 80 -17.93 -7.29 24.52
CA ARG A 80 -18.86 -8.38 24.88
C ARG A 80 -19.08 -9.34 23.72
N LYS A 81 -19.39 -8.84 22.51
CA LYS A 81 -19.63 -9.68 21.32
C LYS A 81 -18.41 -10.51 20.97
N MET A 82 -17.23 -9.88 20.92
CA MET A 82 -15.98 -10.55 20.59
C MET A 82 -15.55 -11.57 21.66
N THR A 83 -15.91 -11.35 22.93
CA THR A 83 -15.72 -12.34 23.99
C THR A 83 -16.63 -13.55 23.78
N VAL A 84 -17.92 -13.34 23.46
CA VAL A 84 -18.88 -14.42 23.17
C VAL A 84 -18.45 -15.23 21.94
N GLN A 85 -17.93 -14.57 20.91
CA GLN A 85 -17.41 -15.21 19.69
C GLN A 85 -16.03 -15.89 19.87
N GLY A 86 -15.47 -15.86 21.09
CA GLY A 86 -14.17 -16.45 21.43
C GLY A 86 -12.97 -15.74 20.82
N SER A 87 -13.14 -14.55 20.25
CA SER A 87 -12.07 -13.73 19.67
C SER A 87 -11.31 -12.92 20.75
N LEU A 88 -11.94 -12.71 21.90
CA LEU A 88 -11.35 -12.14 23.10
C LEU A 88 -11.55 -13.06 24.29
N HIS A 89 -10.60 -13.09 25.20
CA HIS A 89 -10.77 -13.72 26.51
C HIS A 89 -9.96 -12.96 27.58
N TRP A 90 -10.28 -13.22 28.84
CA TRP A 90 -9.54 -12.69 29.97
C TRP A 90 -8.55 -13.75 30.46
N ASP A 91 -7.27 -13.37 30.55
CA ASP A 91 -6.23 -14.18 31.18
C ASP A 91 -5.56 -13.33 32.26
N SER A 92 -5.62 -13.78 33.51
CA SER A 92 -4.92 -13.13 34.64
C SER A 92 -5.19 -11.61 34.73
N ASN A 93 -6.44 -11.21 34.48
CA ASN A 93 -6.93 -9.82 34.38
C ASN A 93 -6.42 -9.00 33.17
N ALA A 94 -5.61 -9.58 32.29
CA ALA A 94 -5.30 -9.02 30.98
C ALA A 94 -6.38 -9.43 29.97
N LEU A 95 -6.76 -8.51 29.10
CA LEU A 95 -7.58 -8.82 27.94
C LEU A 95 -6.67 -9.32 26.81
N VAL A 96 -6.97 -10.51 26.27
CA VAL A 96 -6.15 -11.18 25.25
C VAL A 96 -6.94 -11.40 23.98
N VAL A 97 -6.34 -11.08 22.84
CA VAL A 97 -6.86 -11.40 21.50
C VAL A 97 -6.51 -12.85 21.15
N THR A 98 -7.52 -13.69 21.01
CA THR A 98 -7.36 -15.12 20.69
C THR A 98 -6.75 -15.30 19.30
N HIS A 99 -5.84 -16.27 19.14
CA HIS A 99 -5.14 -16.57 17.89
C HIS A 99 -4.39 -15.37 17.28
N PHE A 100 -4.04 -14.35 18.07
CA PHE A 100 -3.34 -13.17 17.57
C PHE A 100 -2.01 -13.55 16.89
N ALA A 101 -1.22 -14.43 17.52
CA ALA A 101 0.04 -14.91 16.99
C ALA A 101 -0.13 -15.64 15.64
N GLU A 102 -1.20 -16.44 15.48
CA GLU A 102 -1.52 -17.14 14.23
C GLU A 102 -1.94 -16.15 13.13
N ARG A 103 -2.83 -15.20 13.48
CA ARG A 103 -3.31 -14.15 12.56
C ARG A 103 -2.19 -13.19 12.12
N GLN A 104 -1.21 -12.97 12.98
CA GLN A 104 -0.09 -12.04 12.75
C GLN A 104 1.24 -12.76 12.53
N ALA A 105 1.21 -14.06 12.26
CA ALA A 105 2.40 -14.86 12.03
C ALA A 105 3.24 -14.17 10.96
N LYS A 106 4.43 -13.71 11.37
CA LYS A 106 5.36 -13.02 10.48
C LYS A 106 5.72 -13.99 9.37
N THR A 107 5.67 -13.52 8.13
CA THR A 107 6.28 -14.30 7.05
C THR A 107 7.78 -14.42 7.34
N THR A 108 8.41 -15.56 7.00
CA THR A 108 9.84 -15.82 7.29
C THR A 108 10.76 -14.71 6.79
N SER A 109 10.35 -13.98 5.75
CA SER A 109 11.03 -12.81 5.18
C SER A 109 10.99 -11.53 6.04
N GLU A 110 10.16 -11.48 7.07
CA GLU A 110 9.95 -10.33 7.97
C GLU A 110 10.59 -10.51 9.35
N THR A 111 11.33 -11.61 9.54
CA THR A 111 12.16 -11.79 10.73
C THR A 111 13.28 -10.73 10.75
N PRO A 112 13.70 -10.25 11.94
CA PRO A 112 14.83 -9.31 12.04
C PRO A 112 16.09 -9.85 11.37
N GLU A 113 16.30 -11.16 11.37
CA GLU A 113 17.39 -11.84 10.67
C GLU A 113 17.23 -11.74 9.15
N ALA A 114 16.06 -12.06 8.59
CA ALA A 114 15.81 -11.95 7.16
C ALA A 114 15.88 -10.51 6.64
N VAL A 115 15.45 -9.54 7.46
CA VAL A 115 15.59 -8.12 7.15
C VAL A 115 17.06 -7.70 7.16
N ARG A 116 17.84 -8.11 8.16
CA ARG A 116 19.29 -7.87 8.22
C ARG A 116 20.01 -8.47 7.02
N ASP A 117 19.70 -9.71 6.67
CA ASP A 117 20.26 -10.40 5.51
C ASP A 117 19.89 -9.70 4.20
N ARG A 118 18.63 -9.25 4.06
CA ARG A 118 18.19 -8.50 2.88
C ARG A 118 18.94 -7.18 2.74
N VAL A 119 19.10 -6.44 3.84
CA VAL A 119 19.87 -5.19 3.86
C VAL A 119 21.34 -5.44 3.55
N ARG A 120 21.93 -6.52 4.07
CA ARG A 120 23.31 -6.92 3.75
C ARG A 120 23.49 -7.16 2.26
N ARG A 121 22.66 -8.04 1.65
CA ARG A 121 22.72 -8.34 0.22
C ARG A 121 22.52 -7.11 -0.66
N TYR A 122 21.62 -6.21 -0.25
CA TYR A 122 21.40 -4.95 -0.98
C TYR A 122 22.65 -4.05 -0.97
N ARG A 123 23.33 -3.93 0.18
CA ARG A 123 24.58 -3.17 0.30
C ARG A 123 25.71 -3.79 -0.51
N GLU A 124 25.84 -5.12 -0.48
CA GLU A 124 26.81 -5.87 -1.27
C GLU A 124 26.59 -5.63 -2.78
N HIS A 125 25.34 -5.76 -3.25
CA HIS A 125 25.01 -5.47 -4.65
C HIS A 125 25.31 -4.02 -5.05
N LYS A 126 24.97 -3.05 -4.19
CA LYS A 126 25.24 -1.63 -4.48
C LYS A 126 26.74 -1.34 -4.59
N ALA A 127 27.54 -1.92 -3.69
CA ALA A 127 29.00 -1.76 -3.70
C ALA A 127 29.66 -2.40 -4.95
N VAL A 128 29.13 -3.54 -5.42
CA VAL A 128 29.58 -4.17 -6.66
C VAL A 128 29.23 -3.32 -7.88
N THR A 129 28.01 -2.78 -7.95
CA THR A 129 27.59 -1.91 -9.06
C THR A 129 28.36 -0.58 -9.08
N GLU A 130 28.65 0.01 -7.91
CA GLU A 130 29.46 1.25 -7.82
C GLU A 130 30.92 1.02 -8.23
N LYS A 131 31.52 -0.13 -7.88
CA LYS A 131 32.86 -0.50 -8.35
C LYS A 131 32.91 -0.75 -9.86
N ALA A 132 31.90 -1.41 -10.42
CA ALA A 132 31.82 -1.66 -11.86
C ALA A 132 31.64 -0.37 -12.71
N VAL A 133 31.14 0.71 -12.10
CA VAL A 133 31.00 2.02 -12.77
C VAL A 133 32.30 2.84 -12.72
N GLN A 134 33.15 2.66 -11.71
CA GLN A 134 34.43 3.37 -11.61
C GLN A 134 35.56 2.75 -12.44
N GLU A 135 35.42 1.50 -12.86
CA GLU A 135 36.44 0.80 -13.67
C GLU A 135 36.31 1.05 -15.18
N LYS A 136 35.34 1.90 -15.61
CA LYS A 136 35.34 2.45 -16.97
C LYS A 136 36.14 3.76 -16.98
N GLU A 137 37.43 3.65 -17.33
CA GLU A 137 38.29 4.77 -17.66
C GLU A 137 37.67 5.70 -18.74
N PRO A 138 38.01 7.00 -18.74
CA PRO A 138 37.42 7.98 -19.64
C PRO A 138 37.92 7.72 -21.07
N VAL A 139 37.03 7.23 -21.93
CA VAL A 139 37.29 7.17 -23.37
C VAL A 139 37.42 8.61 -23.87
N SER A 140 38.67 8.95 -24.24
CA SER A 140 39.09 10.15 -24.93
C SER A 140 38.08 10.56 -26.01
N ALA A 141 37.64 11.82 -25.95
CA ALA A 141 36.82 12.43 -26.98
C ALA A 141 37.55 12.47 -28.32
N PRO A 142 36.89 12.11 -29.44
CA PRO A 142 37.25 12.57 -30.77
C PRO A 142 36.24 13.64 -31.26
N PRO A 143 36.67 14.55 -32.15
CA PRO A 143 35.97 15.80 -32.44
C PRO A 143 34.73 15.61 -33.34
N LEU A 144 33.81 16.57 -33.25
CA LEU A 144 32.66 16.74 -34.14
C LEU A 144 33.06 16.69 -35.62
N PRO A 145 32.18 16.15 -36.47
CA PRO A 145 31.86 16.75 -37.75
C PRO A 145 30.41 17.23 -37.82
N SER A 146 30.27 18.39 -38.44
CA SER A 146 29.06 19.15 -38.77
C SER A 146 28.02 18.39 -39.62
N PRO A 147 26.79 18.94 -39.76
CA PRO A 147 25.61 18.21 -40.22
C PRO A 147 25.47 18.26 -41.74
N LEU A 148 25.11 17.15 -42.40
CA LEU A 148 24.49 17.20 -43.72
C LEU A 148 23.76 15.90 -44.11
N ASN A 149 22.53 16.11 -44.60
CA ASN A 149 21.73 15.32 -45.55
C ASN A 149 21.39 13.86 -45.21
N LYS A 150 20.10 13.58 -45.01
CA LYS A 150 19.05 13.37 -46.03
C LYS A 150 19.19 12.02 -46.74
N ASP A 151 18.11 11.27 -46.55
CA ASP A 151 17.46 10.36 -47.49
C ASP A 151 17.73 8.86 -47.36
N ILE A 152 16.60 8.18 -47.10
CA ILE A 152 16.18 6.86 -47.58
C ILE A 152 16.62 5.68 -46.71
N TYR A 153 15.64 4.95 -46.15
CA TYR A 153 15.28 3.61 -46.62
C TYR A 153 13.93 3.13 -46.05
N THR A 154 13.03 2.88 -47.01
CA THR A 154 12.05 1.79 -47.12
C THR A 154 10.80 1.74 -46.25
N GLU A 155 9.70 1.95 -46.97
CA GLU A 155 8.34 1.53 -46.71
C GLU A 155 8.24 0.05 -46.31
N ALA A 156 7.43 -0.22 -45.28
CA ALA A 156 6.74 -1.48 -45.10
C ALA A 156 5.27 -1.16 -44.85
N GLU A 157 4.44 -1.48 -45.83
CA GLU A 157 2.99 -1.42 -45.79
C GLU A 157 2.45 -2.22 -44.59
N GLY A 158 1.54 -1.61 -43.83
CA GLY A 158 1.01 -2.22 -42.62
C GLY A 158 -0.22 -1.50 -42.08
N ASN A 159 -1.30 -1.56 -42.83
CA ASN A 159 -2.70 -1.54 -42.40
C ASN A 159 -3.16 -0.39 -41.45
N GLY A 160 -3.95 0.53 -42.02
CA GLY A 160 -4.48 1.71 -41.36
C GLY A 160 -5.28 1.42 -40.09
N ARG A 161 -4.74 1.92 -38.97
CA ARG A 161 -5.50 2.38 -37.81
C ARG A 161 -4.74 3.57 -37.24
N ASN A 162 -5.43 4.71 -37.16
CA ASN A 162 -4.91 5.99 -36.69
C ASN A 162 -4.16 5.83 -35.35
N SER A 163 -2.83 5.69 -35.40
CA SER A 163 -1.98 5.91 -34.24
C SER A 163 -1.93 7.42 -34.05
N VAL A 164 -2.90 7.92 -33.30
CA VAL A 164 -2.85 9.26 -32.74
C VAL A 164 -1.50 9.36 -32.02
N THR A 165 -0.71 10.37 -32.37
CA THR A 165 0.51 10.69 -31.65
C THR A 165 0.15 10.81 -30.16
N SER A 166 0.90 10.18 -29.27
CA SER A 166 0.55 10.09 -27.85
C SER A 166 0.46 11.46 -27.15
N GLU A 167 1.05 12.49 -27.73
CA GLU A 167 1.10 13.85 -27.18
C GLU A 167 -0.25 14.56 -27.08
N PRO A 168 -1.09 14.67 -28.15
CA PRO A 168 -2.40 15.31 -28.06
C PRO A 168 -3.37 14.64 -27.07
N ALA A 169 -3.33 13.31 -26.95
CA ALA A 169 -4.18 12.60 -25.99
C ALA A 169 -3.72 12.86 -24.55
N LEU A 170 -2.41 12.88 -24.30
CA LEU A 170 -1.86 13.18 -22.97
C LEU A 170 -2.16 14.62 -22.55
N ALA A 171 -1.99 15.59 -23.46
CA ALA A 171 -2.33 16.99 -23.19
C ALA A 171 -3.82 17.17 -22.81
N LYS A 172 -4.69 16.43 -23.49
CA LYS A 172 -6.14 16.45 -23.23
C LYS A 172 -6.50 15.87 -21.85
N ILE A 173 -5.91 14.73 -21.47
CA ILE A 173 -6.11 14.13 -20.14
C ILE A 173 -5.60 15.05 -19.03
N SER A 174 -4.40 15.63 -19.20
CA SER A 174 -3.83 16.55 -18.21
C SER A 174 -4.74 17.75 -17.97
N LYS A 175 -5.26 18.35 -19.05
CA LYS A 175 -6.18 19.49 -18.95
C LYS A 175 -7.49 19.11 -18.22
N LEU A 176 -8.13 18.01 -18.62
CA LEU A 176 -9.38 17.55 -18.00
C LEU A 176 -9.21 17.19 -16.52
N TYR A 177 -8.06 16.61 -16.17
CA TYR A 177 -7.74 16.29 -14.79
C TYR A 177 -7.59 17.55 -13.93
N GLU A 178 -6.87 18.55 -14.43
CA GLU A 178 -6.69 19.81 -13.70
C GLU A 178 -7.99 20.58 -13.52
N GLU A 179 -8.88 20.53 -14.50
CA GLU A 179 -10.21 21.17 -14.44
C GLU A 179 -11.14 20.51 -13.41
N ASN A 180 -11.10 19.17 -13.25
CA ASN A 180 -12.04 18.44 -12.39
C ASN A 180 -11.48 18.09 -10.99
N PHE A 181 -10.18 17.84 -10.88
CA PHE A 181 -9.57 17.26 -9.67
C PHE A 181 -8.39 18.07 -9.12
N GLY A 182 -7.96 19.13 -9.81
CA GLY A 182 -6.87 20.01 -9.38
C GLY A 182 -5.47 19.54 -9.82
N ILE A 183 -4.43 19.97 -9.11
CA ILE A 183 -3.04 19.90 -9.58
C ILE A 183 -2.61 18.46 -9.93
N LEU A 184 -2.10 18.28 -11.16
CA LEU A 184 -1.54 17.03 -11.63
C LEU A 184 -0.16 16.79 -11.00
N THR A 185 -0.03 15.72 -10.22
CA THR A 185 1.28 15.32 -9.65
C THR A 185 2.14 14.58 -10.67
N SER A 186 3.47 14.63 -10.51
CA SER A 186 4.42 13.96 -11.42
C SER A 186 4.19 12.45 -11.53
N ASN A 187 3.87 11.78 -10.41
CA ASN A 187 3.56 10.35 -10.41
C ASN A 187 2.30 10.03 -11.25
N LEU A 188 1.30 10.90 -11.20
CA LEU A 188 0.06 10.71 -11.94
C LEU A 188 0.24 11.01 -13.43
N ALA A 189 1.04 12.01 -13.77
CA ALA A 189 1.43 12.30 -15.15
C ALA A 189 2.14 11.11 -15.82
N GLU A 190 3.04 10.42 -15.10
CA GLU A 190 3.69 9.19 -15.59
C GLU A 190 2.69 8.06 -15.86
N LYS A 191 1.68 7.91 -15.00
CA LYS A 191 0.62 6.91 -15.20
C LYS A 191 -0.25 7.22 -16.41
N PHE A 192 -0.60 8.49 -16.63
CA PHE A 192 -1.35 8.89 -17.83
C PHE A 192 -0.53 8.71 -19.10
N LYS A 193 0.77 9.03 -19.06
CA LYS A 193 1.68 8.75 -20.18
C LYS A 193 1.72 7.25 -20.51
N PHE A 194 1.93 6.42 -19.50
CA PHE A 194 1.91 4.96 -19.67
C PHE A 194 0.56 4.47 -20.21
N PHE A 195 -0.55 5.01 -19.71
CA PHE A 195 -1.87 4.67 -20.20
C PHE A 195 -2.03 5.01 -21.68
N VAL A 196 -1.68 6.23 -22.11
CA VAL A 196 -1.82 6.68 -23.50
C VAL A 196 -0.92 5.90 -24.45
N GLU A 197 0.29 5.52 -24.01
CA GLU A 197 1.22 4.73 -24.82
C GLU A 197 0.74 3.30 -25.05
N ASN A 198 -0.01 2.73 -24.10
CA ASN A 198 -0.48 1.34 -24.16
C ASN A 198 -1.93 1.19 -24.64
N TYR A 199 -2.73 2.25 -24.55
CA TYR A 199 -4.13 2.23 -24.94
C TYR A 199 -4.31 2.50 -26.43
N ARG A 200 -5.06 1.63 -27.11
CA ARG A 200 -5.34 1.73 -28.56
C ARG A 200 -6.80 2.05 -28.89
N GLY A 201 -7.59 2.49 -27.92
CA GLY A 201 -9.00 2.85 -28.13
C GLY A 201 -9.20 4.30 -28.59
N PRO A 202 -10.44 4.66 -28.98
CA PRO A 202 -10.76 5.96 -29.57
C PRO A 202 -10.74 7.08 -28.53
N VAL A 203 -9.96 8.14 -28.74
CA VAL A 203 -9.70 9.27 -27.81
C VAL A 203 -10.97 9.92 -27.23
N GLU A 204 -12.09 9.85 -27.92
CA GLU A 204 -13.40 10.38 -27.50
C GLU A 204 -13.88 9.78 -26.17
N TRP A 205 -13.43 8.58 -25.81
CA TRP A 205 -13.75 7.96 -24.51
C TRP A 205 -13.22 8.76 -23.31
N ILE A 206 -12.15 9.56 -23.49
CA ILE A 206 -11.55 10.35 -22.41
C ILE A 206 -12.54 11.42 -21.95
N ASP A 207 -13.25 12.07 -22.87
CA ASP A 207 -14.23 13.10 -22.50
C ASP A 207 -15.39 12.49 -21.69
N LEU A 208 -15.83 11.29 -22.09
CA LEU A 208 -16.88 10.56 -21.38
C LEU A 208 -16.43 10.14 -19.97
N ALA A 209 -15.18 9.69 -19.83
CA ALA A 209 -14.65 9.21 -18.56
C ALA A 209 -14.49 10.31 -17.49
N PHE A 210 -14.39 11.58 -17.90
CA PHE A 210 -14.30 12.72 -16.99
C PHE A 210 -15.65 13.46 -16.81
N ALA A 211 -16.72 13.02 -17.49
CA ALA A 211 -18.05 13.62 -17.40
C ALA A 211 -18.99 12.92 -16.41
N GLU A 212 -18.61 11.76 -15.86
CA GLU A 212 -19.29 11.06 -14.74
C GLU A 212 -18.80 11.54 -13.37
#